data_AF-A0A5D0TV14-F1
#
_entry.id   AF-A0A5D0TV14-F1
#
_cell.length_a   1.000
_cell.length_b   1.000
_cell.length_c   1.000
_cell.angle_alpha   90.00
_cell.angle_beta   90.00
_cell.angle_gamma   90.00
#
_symmetry.space_group_name_H-M   'P 1'
#
loop_
_entity.id
_entity.type
_entity.pdbx_description
1 polymer ?
#
loop_
_entity_poly.entity_id
_entity_poly.type
_entity_poly.pdbx_seq_one_letter_code
_entity_poly.pdbx_strand_id
1 'polypeptide(L)'
;MEPVTLAAAAVGALVPYLGQMAGGGLARLGEAASDSASQHIVELYRAIRSRVTGAPYEEAVLDGAEAQPDSEGRRTALQNALAELLASDPDFAAHLEQLLEQVDQAEIRQLQITDSGAVAANDLHQSGTYVAGRDLHIGDTANPGA
;
A
#
# COMPACT_ATOMS: atom_id res chain seq x y z
N MET A 1 -0.77 -6.89 -18.98
CA MET A 1 0.66 -6.61 -19.28
C MET A 1 1.34 -7.84 -19.87
N GLU A 2 2.48 -7.70 -20.57
CA GLU A 2 3.29 -8.88 -20.96
C GLU A 2 3.86 -9.59 -19.72
N PRO A 3 3.99 -10.93 -19.70
CA PRO A 3 4.41 -11.68 -18.50
C PRO A 3 5.74 -11.22 -17.89
N VAL A 4 6.71 -10.89 -18.73
CA VAL A 4 8.03 -10.40 -18.30
C VAL A 4 7.92 -9.04 -17.60
N THR A 5 7.12 -8.13 -18.16
CA THR A 5 6.89 -6.80 -17.57
C THR A 5 6.15 -6.92 -16.25
N LEU A 6 5.14 -7.79 -16.19
CA LEU A 6 4.37 -8.04 -14.98
C LEU A 6 5.24 -8.65 -13.85
N ALA A 7 6.10 -9.61 -14.19
CA ALA A 7 7.05 -10.18 -13.24
C ALA A 7 8.05 -9.14 -12.72
N ALA A 8 8.58 -8.30 -13.61
CA ALA A 8 9.52 -7.24 -13.23
C ALA A 8 8.87 -6.23 -12.27
N ALA A 9 7.63 -5.82 -12.56
CA ALA A 9 6.86 -4.93 -11.69
C ALA A 9 6.58 -5.57 -10.32
N ALA A 10 6.12 -6.82 -10.29
CA ALA A 10 5.87 -7.57 -9.06
C ALA A 10 7.12 -7.67 -8.18
N VAL A 11 8.26 -8.05 -8.77
CA VAL A 11 9.52 -8.13 -8.02
C VAL A 11 9.96 -6.75 -7.54
N GLY A 12 9.85 -5.72 -8.38
CA GLY A 12 10.16 -4.34 -8.02
C GLY A 12 9.38 -3.83 -6.81
N ALA A 13 8.06 -4.07 -6.80
CA ALA A 13 7.18 -3.73 -5.69
C ALA A 13 7.53 -4.49 -4.40
N LEU A 14 8.01 -5.74 -4.51
CA LEU A 14 8.37 -6.56 -3.36
C LEU A 14 9.73 -6.23 -2.74
N VAL A 15 10.71 -5.70 -3.50
CA VAL A 15 12.06 -5.40 -3.00
C VAL A 15 12.06 -4.66 -1.65
N PRO A 16 11.38 -3.52 -1.47
CA PRO A 16 11.40 -2.80 -0.20
C PRO A 16 10.84 -3.64 0.96
N TYR A 17 9.81 -4.44 0.70
CA TYR A 17 9.20 -5.33 1.69
C TYR A 17 10.12 -6.50 2.08
N LEU A 18 10.77 -7.12 1.10
CA LEU A 18 11.77 -8.18 1.36
C LEU A 18 12.96 -7.64 2.18
N GLY A 19 13.42 -6.42 1.88
CA GLY A 19 14.47 -5.73 2.65
C GLY A 19 14.08 -5.50 4.12
N GLN A 20 12.83 -5.12 4.38
CA GLN A 20 12.32 -4.96 5.75
C GLN A 20 12.26 -6.28 6.52
N MET A 21 11.92 -7.39 5.86
CA MET A 21 11.89 -8.72 6.48
C MET A 21 13.31 -9.25 6.80
N ALA A 22 14.24 -9.12 5.86
CA ALA A 22 15.62 -9.57 6.02
C ALA A 22 16.34 -8.85 7.19
N GLY A 23 15.96 -7.62 7.50
CA GLY A 23 16.48 -6.83 8.63
C GLY A 23 16.00 -7.26 10.03
N GLY A 24 15.26 -8.37 10.18
CA GLY A 24 14.81 -8.89 11.48
C GLY A 24 13.53 -8.24 12.03
N GLY A 25 12.78 -7.52 11.19
CA GLY A 25 11.60 -6.74 11.58
C GLY A 25 10.29 -7.53 11.70
N LEU A 26 10.25 -8.70 12.35
CA LEU A 26 8.97 -9.40 12.60
C LEU A 26 7.95 -8.54 13.35
N ALA A 27 8.42 -7.66 14.26
CA ALA A 27 7.56 -6.67 14.91
C ALA A 27 7.02 -5.60 13.93
N ARG A 28 7.85 -5.20 12.95
CA ARG A 28 7.46 -4.24 11.91
C ARG A 28 6.52 -4.83 10.86
N LEU A 29 6.54 -6.15 10.65
CA LEU A 29 5.54 -6.83 9.82
C LEU A 29 4.13 -6.69 10.39
N GLY A 30 3.98 -6.75 11.72
CA GLY A 30 2.70 -6.54 12.40
C GLY A 30 2.21 -5.09 12.27
N GLU A 31 3.12 -4.11 12.39
CA GLU A 31 2.81 -2.69 12.21
C GLU A 31 2.55 -2.34 10.73
N ALA A 32 3.32 -2.87 9.79
CA ALA A 32 3.08 -2.72 8.36
C ALA A 32 1.74 -3.34 7.96
N ALA A 33 1.38 -4.51 8.48
CA ALA A 33 0.06 -5.10 8.23
C ALA A 33 -1.11 -4.26 8.75
N SER A 34 -0.86 -3.27 9.63
CA SER A 34 -1.88 -2.32 10.09
C SER A 34 -2.07 -1.10 9.18
N ASP A 35 -1.12 -0.82 8.28
CA ASP A 35 -1.23 0.23 7.27
C ASP A 35 -1.83 -0.35 5.97
N SER A 36 -2.90 0.28 5.49
CA SER A 36 -3.65 -0.16 4.29
C SER A 36 -2.76 -0.27 3.05
N ALA A 37 -1.73 0.56 2.91
CA ALA A 37 -0.83 0.47 1.75
C ALA A 37 0.09 -0.76 1.81
N SER A 38 0.51 -1.14 3.01
CA SER A 38 1.35 -2.30 3.24
C SER A 38 0.57 -3.62 3.17
N GLN A 39 -0.75 -3.60 3.39
CA GLN A 39 -1.61 -4.78 3.23
C GLN A 39 -1.59 -5.32 1.80
N HIS A 40 -1.68 -4.44 0.79
CA HIS A 40 -1.66 -4.87 -0.62
C HIS A 40 -0.31 -5.49 -1.02
N ILE A 41 0.81 -4.97 -0.50
CA ILE A 41 2.14 -5.57 -0.72
C ILE A 41 2.25 -6.95 -0.04
N VAL A 42 1.70 -7.10 1.17
CA VAL A 42 1.65 -8.39 1.88
C VAL A 42 0.78 -9.40 1.12
N GLU A 43 -0.36 -8.98 0.56
CA GLU A 43 -1.24 -9.81 -0.26
C GLU A 43 -0.54 -10.25 -1.55
N LEU A 44 0.15 -9.32 -2.23
CA LEU A 44 0.97 -9.62 -3.41
C LEU A 44 2.01 -10.71 -3.11
N TYR A 45 2.76 -10.53 -2.01
CA TYR A 45 3.74 -11.52 -1.57
C TYR A 45 3.10 -12.89 -1.27
N ARG A 46 1.98 -12.91 -0.52
CA ARG A 46 1.28 -14.15 -0.17
C ARG A 46 0.75 -14.88 -1.39
N ALA A 47 0.23 -14.14 -2.38
CA ALA A 47 -0.26 -14.72 -3.62
C ALA A 47 0.87 -15.44 -4.37
N ILE A 48 2.04 -14.78 -4.49
CA ILE A 48 3.23 -15.39 -5.11
C ILE A 48 3.70 -16.60 -4.30
N ARG A 49 3.88 -16.46 -2.98
CA ARG A 49 4.33 -17.54 -2.09
C ARG A 49 3.40 -18.76 -2.17
N SER A 50 2.10 -18.54 -2.11
CA SER A 50 1.11 -19.61 -2.21
C SER A 50 1.14 -20.29 -3.58
N ARG A 51 1.44 -19.55 -4.65
CA ARG A 51 1.46 -20.10 -6.01
C ARG A 51 2.69 -20.96 -6.27
N VAL A 52 3.84 -20.58 -5.71
CA VAL A 52 5.10 -21.32 -5.85
C VAL A 52 5.25 -22.44 -4.81
N THR A 53 4.41 -22.50 -3.79
CA THR A 53 4.45 -23.57 -2.78
C THR A 53 4.24 -24.92 -3.44
N GLY A 54 5.18 -25.84 -3.23
CA GLY A 54 5.16 -27.18 -3.85
C GLY A 54 5.77 -27.22 -5.26
N ALA A 55 6.26 -26.09 -5.76
CA ALA A 55 7.09 -25.98 -6.96
C ALA A 55 8.54 -25.71 -6.51
N PRO A 56 9.39 -26.77 -6.37
CA PRO A 56 10.63 -26.69 -5.61
C PRO A 56 11.67 -25.73 -6.20
N TYR A 57 11.64 -25.49 -7.51
CA TYR A 57 12.54 -24.55 -8.16
C TYR A 57 12.13 -23.10 -7.85
N GLU A 58 10.86 -22.77 -8.10
CA GLU A 58 10.28 -21.45 -7.91
C GLU A 58 10.29 -21.03 -6.43
N GLU A 59 10.01 -21.98 -5.53
CA GLU A 59 10.09 -21.79 -4.09
C GLU A 59 11.52 -21.45 -3.65
N ALA A 60 12.53 -22.19 -4.13
CA ALA A 60 13.93 -21.92 -3.81
C ALA A 60 14.43 -20.57 -4.36
N VAL A 61 13.90 -20.15 -5.51
CA VAL A 61 14.20 -18.84 -6.10
C VAL A 61 13.61 -17.71 -5.25
N LEU A 62 12.36 -17.86 -4.80
CA LEU A 62 11.71 -16.91 -3.90
C LEU A 62 12.43 -16.82 -2.55
N ASP A 63 12.73 -17.96 -1.91
CA ASP A 63 13.49 -18.00 -0.66
C ASP A 63 14.87 -17.34 -0.81
N GLY A 64 15.53 -17.53 -1.96
CA GLY A 64 16.79 -16.89 -2.28
C GLY A 64 16.70 -15.36 -2.39
N ALA A 65 15.59 -14.84 -2.92
CA ALA A 65 15.32 -13.41 -2.99
C ALA A 65 14.94 -12.83 -1.61
N GLU A 66 14.21 -13.58 -0.78
CA GLU A 66 13.91 -13.21 0.61
C GLU A 66 15.19 -13.11 1.45
N ALA A 67 16.11 -14.06 1.29
CA ALA A 67 17.36 -14.08 2.05
C ALA A 67 18.35 -12.97 1.63
N GLN A 68 18.30 -12.56 0.35
CA GLN A 68 19.24 -11.60 -0.23
C GLN A 68 18.52 -10.62 -1.19
N PRO A 69 17.65 -9.74 -0.66
CA PRO A 69 16.80 -8.86 -1.49
C PRO A 69 17.58 -7.84 -2.31
N ASP A 70 18.78 -7.47 -1.85
CA ASP A 70 19.67 -6.54 -2.55
C ASP A 70 20.45 -7.20 -3.69
N SER A 71 20.46 -8.54 -3.77
CA SER A 71 21.17 -9.26 -4.81
C SER A 71 20.44 -9.15 -6.14
N GLU A 72 21.03 -8.42 -7.09
CA GLU A 72 20.51 -8.31 -8.45
C GLU A 72 20.31 -9.69 -9.10
N GLY A 73 21.27 -10.61 -8.93
CA GLY A 73 21.15 -11.97 -9.47
C GLY A 73 19.95 -12.75 -8.90
N ARG A 74 19.63 -12.57 -7.62
CA ARG A 74 18.45 -13.21 -6.99
C ARG A 74 17.15 -12.59 -7.48
N ARG A 75 17.10 -11.26 -7.62
CA ARG A 75 15.94 -10.56 -8.18
C ARG A 75 15.67 -10.98 -9.62
N THR A 76 16.71 -11.04 -10.46
CA THR A 76 16.58 -11.48 -11.85
C THR A 76 16.13 -12.93 -11.95
N ALA A 77 16.64 -13.82 -11.10
CA ALA A 77 16.19 -15.20 -11.04
C ALA A 77 14.69 -15.30 -10.70
N LEU A 78 14.23 -14.52 -9.71
CA LEU A 78 12.81 -14.46 -9.33
C LEU A 78 11.94 -13.88 -10.45
N GLN A 79 12.40 -12.83 -11.13
CA GLN A 79 11.71 -12.25 -12.27
C GLN A 79 11.53 -13.28 -13.39
N ASN A 80 12.57 -14.05 -13.72
CA ASN A 80 12.50 -15.06 -14.76
C ASN A 80 11.54 -16.21 -14.39
N ALA A 81 11.69 -16.76 -13.19
CA ALA A 81 10.82 -17.84 -12.72
C ALA A 81 9.35 -17.40 -12.66
N LEU A 82 9.09 -16.17 -12.20
CA LEU A 82 7.75 -15.61 -12.17
C LEU A 82 7.21 -15.34 -13.58
N ALA A 83 8.03 -14.86 -14.51
CA ALA A 83 7.60 -14.66 -15.90
C ALA A 83 7.20 -15.97 -16.60
N GLU A 84 7.95 -17.05 -16.37
CA GLU A 84 7.63 -18.39 -16.88
C GLU A 84 6.32 -18.94 -16.28
N LEU A 85 6.13 -18.74 -14.97
CA LEU A 85 4.90 -19.10 -14.28
C LEU A 85 3.69 -18.33 -14.83
N LEU A 86 3.83 -17.02 -15.01
CA LEU A 86 2.78 -16.14 -15.53
C LEU A 86 2.42 -16.45 -16.99
N ALA A 87 3.41 -16.85 -17.80
CA ALA A 87 3.16 -17.29 -19.17
C ALA A 87 2.40 -18.62 -19.22
N SER A 88 2.61 -19.49 -18.22
CA SER A 88 1.98 -20.80 -18.12
C SER A 88 0.63 -20.78 -17.39
N ASP A 89 0.34 -19.71 -16.64
CA ASP A 89 -0.87 -19.54 -15.84
C ASP A 89 -1.48 -18.13 -16.05
N PRO A 90 -2.28 -17.94 -17.12
CA PRO A 90 -2.87 -16.65 -17.45
C PRO A 90 -3.86 -16.14 -16.39
N ASP A 91 -4.54 -17.04 -15.67
CA ASP A 91 -5.48 -16.67 -14.62
C ASP A 91 -4.74 -16.07 -13.42
N PHE A 92 -3.62 -16.69 -13.03
CA PHE A 92 -2.74 -16.11 -12.03
C PHE A 92 -2.14 -14.78 -12.49
N ALA A 93 -1.80 -14.63 -13.77
CA ALA A 93 -1.32 -13.38 -14.31
C ALA A 93 -2.34 -12.24 -14.20
N ALA A 94 -3.60 -12.49 -14.55
CA ALA A 94 -4.67 -11.51 -14.38
C ALA A 94 -4.86 -11.12 -12.91
N HIS A 95 -4.80 -12.10 -12.00
CA HIS A 95 -4.90 -11.82 -10.56
C HIS A 95 -3.72 -11.01 -10.04
N LEU A 96 -2.49 -11.31 -10.50
CA LEU A 96 -1.29 -10.59 -10.08
C LEU A 96 -1.28 -9.15 -10.59
N GLU A 97 -1.76 -8.91 -11.82
CA GLU A 97 -1.95 -7.57 -12.38
C GLU A 97 -2.91 -6.73 -11.52
N GLN A 98 -4.03 -7.31 -11.08
CA GLN A 98 -4.98 -6.63 -10.19
C GLN A 98 -4.36 -6.27 -8.83
N LEU A 99 -3.55 -7.16 -8.25
CA LEU A 99 -2.86 -6.88 -6.98
C LEU A 99 -1.85 -5.75 -7.14
N LEU A 100 -1.13 -5.68 -8.26
CA LEU A 100 -0.20 -4.60 -8.55
C LEU A 100 -0.90 -3.24 -8.73
N GLU A 101 -2.05 -3.21 -9.42
CA GLU A 101 -2.84 -1.98 -9.54
C GLU A 101 -3.29 -1.45 -8.18
N GLN A 102 -3.59 -2.33 -7.22
CA GLN A 102 -3.95 -1.94 -5.86
C GLN A 102 -2.77 -1.37 -5.08
N VAL A 103 -1.57 -1.94 -5.26
CA VAL A 103 -0.33 -1.41 -4.67
C VAL A 103 -0.03 -0.01 -5.20
N ASP A 104 -0.08 0.19 -6.53
CA ASP A 104 0.17 1.48 -7.16
C ASP A 104 -0.83 2.56 -6.67
N GLN A 105 -2.12 2.20 -6.59
CA GLN A 105 -3.15 3.13 -6.09
C GLN A 105 -2.94 3.52 -4.62
N ALA A 106 -2.42 2.61 -3.80
CA ALA A 106 -2.15 2.89 -2.40
C ALA A 106 -0.94 3.83 -2.22
N GLU A 107 0.12 3.66 -3.00
CA GLU A 107 1.29 4.56 -3.00
C GLU A 107 0.90 5.99 -3.42
N ILE A 108 0.09 6.13 -4.48
CA ILE A 108 -0.39 7.44 -4.94
C ILE A 108 -1.19 8.17 -3.84
N ARG A 109 -2.00 7.44 -3.07
CA ARG A 109 -2.77 8.01 -1.96
C ARG A 109 -1.89 8.43 -0.79
N GLN A 110 -0.87 7.63 -0.44
CA GLN A 110 0.08 8.01 0.63
C GLN A 110 0.87 9.28 0.29
N LEU A 111 1.27 9.45 -0.97
CA LEU A 111 1.94 10.67 -1.44
C LEU A 111 1.04 11.90 -1.32
N GLN A 112 -0.25 11.79 -1.68
CA GLN A 112 -1.22 12.89 -1.50
C GLN A 112 -1.44 13.26 -0.04
N ILE A 113 -1.46 12.29 0.88
CA ILE A 113 -1.63 12.55 2.32
C ILE A 113 -0.37 13.20 2.90
N THR A 114 0.82 12.78 2.45
CA THR A 114 2.10 13.33 2.91
C THR A 114 2.32 14.78 2.44
N ASP A 115 1.89 15.12 1.21
CA ASP A 115 1.94 16.50 0.70
C ASP A 115 0.87 17.41 1.34
N SER A 116 -0.25 16.83 1.77
CA SER A 116 -1.32 17.56 2.48
C SER A 116 -1.04 17.75 3.98
N GLY A 117 0.13 17.30 4.47
CA GLY A 117 0.48 17.15 5.88
C GLY A 117 1.39 18.23 6.46
N ALA A 118 1.23 19.51 6.08
CA ALA A 118 1.83 20.63 6.80
C ALA A 118 1.04 21.94 6.66
N VAL A 119 -0.27 21.91 6.93
CA VAL A 119 -0.97 23.11 7.41
C VAL A 119 -1.25 22.89 8.88
N ALA A 120 -0.27 23.29 9.70
CA ALA A 120 -0.50 23.55 11.11
C ALA A 120 -1.68 24.53 11.19
N ALA A 121 -2.83 23.99 11.60
CA ALA A 121 -3.99 24.75 12.00
C ALA A 121 -3.59 25.69 13.13
N ASN A 122 -3.26 26.92 12.78
CA ASN A 122 -3.21 28.04 13.71
C ASN A 122 -3.66 29.30 12.96
N ASP A 123 -4.93 29.32 12.58
CA ASP A 123 -5.87 30.40 12.92
C ASP A 123 -7.20 30.07 12.24
N LEU A 124 -8.12 29.48 13.01
CA LEU A 124 -9.48 29.23 12.56
C LEU A 124 -10.30 30.48 12.85
N HIS A 125 -10.15 31.50 11.98
CA HIS A 125 -11.07 32.63 11.92
C HIS A 125 -11.96 32.51 10.68
N GLN A 126 -12.79 31.47 10.67
CA GLN A 126 -13.87 31.35 9.70
C GLN A 126 -15.13 32.00 10.30
N SER A 127 -15.20 33.33 10.27
CA SER A 127 -16.46 34.05 10.45
C SER A 127 -17.25 33.99 9.14
N GLY A 128 -17.66 32.78 8.77
CA GLY A 128 -18.60 32.53 7.70
C GLY A 128 -20.00 32.81 8.22
N THR A 129 -20.54 33.97 7.87
CA THR A 129 -21.91 34.38 8.18
C THR A 129 -22.89 33.44 7.46
N TYR A 130 -23.28 32.35 8.12
CA TYR A 130 -24.47 31.57 7.77
C TYR A 130 -25.61 32.07 8.66
N VAL A 131 -26.47 32.92 8.11
CA VAL A 131 -27.75 33.30 8.73
C VAL A 131 -28.86 32.99 7.74
N ALA A 132 -29.19 31.70 7.62
CA ALA A 132 -30.49 31.27 7.11
C ALA A 132 -31.29 30.82 8.33
N GLY A 133 -32.34 31.59 8.61
CA GLY A 133 -32.95 31.65 9.94
C GLY A 133 -33.67 30.41 10.42
N ARG A 134 -33.89 30.40 11.75
CA ARG A 134 -35.11 29.89 12.35
C ARG A 134 -35.24 30.40 13.78
N ASP A 135 -36.46 30.84 14.07
CA ASP A 135 -37.06 31.00 15.40
C ASP A 135 -36.59 32.18 16.25
N LEU A 136 -37.26 33.31 15.96
CA LEU A 136 -37.63 34.34 16.91
C LEU A 136 -38.61 33.74 17.93
N HIS A 137 -38.27 33.73 19.23
CA HIS A 137 -39.22 33.71 20.34
C HIS A 137 -38.68 34.51 21.54
N ILE A 138 -39.61 35.23 22.16
CA ILE A 138 -39.51 36.39 23.03
C ILE A 138 -39.17 36.00 24.48
N GLY A 139 -38.37 36.84 25.16
CA GLY A 139 -38.14 36.78 26.60
C GLY A 139 -37.75 38.15 27.14
N ASP A 140 -38.77 38.90 27.55
CA ASP A 140 -38.74 40.13 28.35
C ASP A 140 -37.87 40.00 29.62
N THR A 141 -37.04 40.99 29.94
CA THR A 141 -37.03 41.68 31.26
C THR A 141 -35.88 42.71 31.41
N ALA A 142 -36.31 43.91 31.83
CA ALA A 142 -35.64 44.82 32.77
C ALA A 142 -34.42 45.64 32.31
N ASN A 143 -34.75 46.87 31.88
CA ASN A 143 -33.95 48.08 32.01
C ASN A 143 -33.71 48.46 33.49
N PRO A 144 -32.47 48.74 33.94
CA PRO A 144 -32.23 49.64 35.05
C PRO A 144 -31.65 50.95 34.52
N GLY A 145 -32.52 51.94 34.31
CA GLY A 145 -32.09 53.32 34.16
C GLY A 145 -31.65 53.88 35.52
N ALA A 146 -30.61 54.70 35.47
CA ALA A 146 -30.29 55.85 36.33
C ALA A 146 -30.73 55.83 37.81
#